data_AF-X1KUG1-F1
#
_entry.id   AF-X1KUG1-F1
#
_cell.length_a   1.000
_cell.length_b   1.000
_cell.length_c   1.000
_cell.angle_alpha   90.00
_cell.angle_beta   90.00
_cell.angle_gamma   90.00
#
_symmetry.space_group_name_H-M   'P 1'
#
loop_
_entity.id
_entity.type
_entity.pdbx_description
1 polymer ?
#
loop_
_entity_poly.entity_id
_entity_poly.type
_entity_poly.pdbx_seq_one_letter_code
_entity_poly.pdbx_strand_id
1 'polypeptide(L)'
;AREIITEQGGKEKAICKIAESRLEGKDPIQEIGKIGQGKIIEWIRSDLELLGVEFDAWFSEKSLYHNKQYHRAMELLQGEGYVTKRDNAIWFESSALGEDKDNVLVRSDGSPTYFASDIAYHYNKFIERKFDTVIDIWGADHQGHVPRMKAVIKALGKDPEQLKVIICQLVTLRRGEEIIRVSKRSGDIITLREVVEEVGADACRFFFLSRSADSQQQ
;
A
#
# COMPACT_ATOMS: atom_id res chain seq x y z
N ALA A 1 20.03 -32.80 -4.91
CA ALA A 1 18.96 -31.98 -4.28
C ALA A 1 18.81 -32.21 -2.77
N ARG A 2 19.24 -33.35 -2.19
CA ARG A 2 19.15 -33.63 -0.75
C ARG A 2 20.40 -33.30 0.10
N GLU A 3 21.52 -32.90 -0.50
CA GLU A 3 22.79 -32.72 0.23
C GLU A 3 23.12 -31.28 0.66
N ILE A 4 22.26 -30.29 0.41
CA ILE A 4 22.61 -28.86 0.65
C ILE A 4 21.95 -28.29 1.92
N ILE A 5 21.27 -29.13 2.72
CA ILE A 5 20.46 -28.63 3.85
C ILE A 5 20.98 -29.18 5.18
N THR A 6 22.03 -28.57 5.71
CA THR A 6 22.34 -28.64 7.14
C THR A 6 22.91 -27.31 7.65
N GLU A 7 22.34 -26.89 8.79
CA GLU A 7 22.72 -25.79 9.69
C GLU A 7 22.45 -24.33 9.28
N GLN A 8 22.26 -23.49 10.31
CA GLN A 8 21.47 -22.24 10.41
C GLN A 8 21.90 -21.07 9.49
N GLY A 9 21.80 -21.31 8.19
CA GLY A 9 22.15 -20.39 7.10
C GLY A 9 22.23 -21.11 5.74
N GLY A 10 22.08 -22.45 5.75
CA GLY A 10 22.20 -23.31 4.57
C GLY A 10 21.07 -23.18 3.56
N LYS A 11 19.82 -22.90 3.97
CA LYS A 11 18.71 -22.76 3.00
C LYS A 11 18.86 -21.51 2.13
N GLU A 12 19.15 -20.35 2.71
CA GLU A 12 19.33 -19.11 1.95
C GLU A 12 20.60 -19.15 1.10
N LYS A 13 21.72 -19.64 1.63
CA LYS A 13 22.94 -19.85 0.81
C LYS A 13 22.73 -20.88 -0.31
N ALA A 14 21.99 -21.96 -0.06
CA ALA A 14 21.65 -22.94 -1.09
C ALA A 14 20.76 -22.32 -2.18
N ILE A 15 19.74 -21.57 -1.79
CA ILE A 15 18.83 -20.87 -2.70
C ILE A 15 19.61 -19.84 -3.52
N CYS A 16 20.46 -19.02 -2.90
CA CYS A 16 21.31 -18.07 -3.59
C CYS A 16 22.26 -18.76 -4.57
N LYS A 17 22.94 -19.84 -4.16
CA LYS A 17 23.87 -20.59 -5.03
C LYS A 17 23.17 -21.28 -6.21
N ILE A 18 21.94 -21.77 -6.01
CA ILE A 18 21.10 -22.32 -7.08
C ILE A 18 20.63 -21.20 -8.01
N ALA A 19 20.29 -20.04 -7.46
CA ALA A 19 19.86 -18.88 -8.24
C ALA A 19 21.04 -18.30 -9.05
N GLU A 20 22.22 -18.14 -8.45
CA GLU A 20 23.47 -17.71 -9.11
C GLU A 20 23.85 -18.62 -10.28
N SER A 21 23.71 -19.94 -10.14
CA SER A 21 24.04 -20.88 -11.23
C SER A 21 22.99 -20.91 -12.36
N ARG A 22 21.80 -20.33 -12.15
CA ARG A 22 20.71 -20.26 -13.14
C ARG A 22 20.46 -18.86 -13.70
N LEU A 23 21.01 -17.83 -13.08
CA LEU A 23 20.79 -16.43 -13.43
C LEU A 23 22.09 -15.85 -13.98
N GLU A 24 22.25 -15.96 -15.29
CA GLU A 24 23.39 -15.53 -16.12
C GLU A 24 23.75 -14.03 -15.92
N GLY A 25 24.41 -13.68 -14.81
CA GLY A 25 24.88 -12.32 -14.52
C GLY A 25 23.82 -11.34 -14.00
N LYS A 26 22.63 -11.81 -13.61
CA LYS A 26 21.60 -10.97 -12.95
C LYS A 26 21.69 -11.10 -11.44
N ASP A 27 21.37 -10.03 -10.71
CA ASP A 27 21.29 -10.03 -9.24
C ASP A 27 20.27 -11.08 -8.76
N PRO A 28 20.71 -12.19 -8.14
CA PRO A 28 19.84 -13.30 -7.78
C PRO A 28 18.73 -12.90 -6.80
N ILE A 29 19.00 -11.95 -5.91
CA ILE A 29 18.04 -11.48 -4.90
C ILE A 29 16.91 -10.73 -5.59
N GLN A 30 17.23 -9.85 -6.54
CA GLN A 30 16.23 -9.11 -7.29
C GLN A 30 15.34 -10.03 -8.13
N GLU A 31 15.93 -11.03 -8.78
CA GLU A 31 15.18 -11.97 -9.63
C GLU A 31 14.26 -12.88 -8.80
N ILE A 32 14.75 -13.43 -7.68
CA ILE A 32 13.91 -14.16 -6.73
C ILE A 32 12.79 -13.26 -6.19
N GLY A 33 13.11 -12.02 -5.84
CA GLY A 33 12.14 -11.03 -5.37
C GLY A 33 11.02 -10.77 -6.38
N LYS A 34 11.34 -10.65 -7.67
CA LYS A 34 10.34 -10.51 -8.75
C LYS A 34 9.44 -11.74 -8.86
N ILE A 35 10.01 -12.94 -8.81
CA ILE A 35 9.24 -14.20 -8.86
C ILE A 35 8.30 -14.29 -7.65
N GLY A 36 8.82 -13.99 -6.45
CA GLY A 36 8.03 -13.98 -5.21
C GLY A 36 6.89 -12.96 -5.29
N GLN A 37 7.19 -11.72 -5.70
CA GLN A 37 6.17 -10.68 -5.89
C GLN A 37 5.07 -11.13 -6.86
N GLY A 38 5.44 -11.70 -8.01
CA GLY A 38 4.48 -12.21 -8.98
C GLY A 38 3.56 -13.27 -8.38
N LYS A 39 4.11 -14.25 -7.67
CA LYS A 39 3.31 -15.29 -7.00
C LYS A 39 2.35 -14.74 -5.97
N ILE A 40 2.80 -13.82 -5.11
CA ILE A 40 1.95 -13.22 -4.09
C ILE A 40 0.83 -12.40 -4.72
N ILE A 41 1.08 -11.65 -5.79
CA ILE A 41 0.03 -10.90 -6.50
C ILE A 41 -1.01 -11.86 -7.09
N GLU A 42 -0.59 -12.96 -7.72
CA GLU A 42 -1.56 -13.95 -8.24
C GLU A 42 -2.36 -14.63 -7.13
N TRP A 43 -1.75 -14.89 -5.96
CA TRP A 43 -2.49 -15.42 -4.81
C TRP A 43 -3.55 -14.43 -4.32
N ILE A 44 -3.20 -13.15 -4.18
CA ILE A 44 -4.15 -12.10 -3.77
C ILE A 44 -5.29 -11.99 -4.79
N ARG A 45 -4.99 -12.03 -6.10
CA ARG A 45 -6.02 -12.03 -7.16
C ARG A 45 -6.99 -13.18 -6.99
N SER A 46 -6.47 -14.40 -6.89
CA SER A 46 -7.32 -15.58 -6.77
C SER A 46 -8.18 -15.52 -5.50
N ASP A 47 -7.64 -15.07 -4.37
CA ASP A 47 -8.40 -14.93 -3.11
C ASP A 47 -9.51 -13.89 -3.22
N LEU A 48 -9.28 -12.79 -3.94
CA LEU A 48 -10.29 -11.75 -4.18
C LEU A 48 -11.38 -12.21 -5.16
N GLU A 49 -11.00 -12.96 -6.19
CA GLU A 49 -11.94 -13.56 -7.15
C GLU A 49 -12.92 -14.53 -6.46
N LEU A 50 -12.48 -15.26 -5.42
CA LEU A 50 -13.38 -16.09 -4.61
C LEU A 50 -14.49 -15.28 -3.93
N LEU A 51 -14.22 -14.00 -3.62
CA LEU A 51 -15.21 -13.06 -3.11
C LEU A 51 -15.93 -12.29 -4.21
N GLY A 52 -15.69 -12.58 -5.49
CA GLY A 52 -16.24 -11.81 -6.62
C GLY A 52 -15.73 -10.37 -6.66
N VAL A 53 -14.48 -10.13 -6.27
CA VAL A 53 -13.81 -8.83 -6.37
C VAL A 53 -12.79 -8.90 -7.50
N GLU A 54 -13.02 -8.11 -8.54
CA GLU A 54 -12.13 -7.98 -9.69
C GLU A 54 -11.61 -6.54 -9.78
N PHE A 55 -10.33 -6.39 -10.15
CA PHE A 55 -9.69 -5.09 -10.34
C PHE A 55 -9.36 -4.88 -11.82
N ASP A 56 -9.84 -3.77 -12.40
CA ASP A 56 -9.46 -3.37 -13.76
C ASP A 56 -7.96 -3.06 -13.89
N ALA A 57 -7.33 -2.61 -12.80
CA ALA A 57 -5.95 -2.17 -12.81
C ALA A 57 -5.21 -2.54 -11.51
N TRP A 58 -4.12 -3.29 -11.66
CA TRP A 58 -3.13 -3.54 -10.61
C TRP A 58 -1.99 -2.54 -10.75
N PHE A 59 -1.94 -1.54 -9.88
CA PHE A 59 -0.99 -0.44 -9.97
C PHE A 59 0.28 -0.70 -9.15
N SER A 60 1.46 -0.40 -9.72
CA SER A 60 2.74 -0.57 -9.03
C SER A 60 3.32 0.77 -8.60
N GLU A 61 3.66 0.91 -7.32
CA GLU A 61 4.35 2.12 -6.82
C GLU A 61 5.67 2.38 -7.57
N LYS A 62 6.41 1.33 -7.94
CA LYS A 62 7.65 1.46 -8.72
C LYS A 62 7.43 2.17 -10.06
N SER A 63 6.24 2.04 -10.64
CA SER A 63 5.90 2.72 -11.89
C SER A 63 5.83 4.24 -11.73
N LEU A 64 5.51 4.77 -10.53
CA LEU A 64 5.50 6.21 -10.25
C LEU A 64 6.88 6.84 -10.45
N TYR A 65 7.91 6.12 -10.02
CA TYR A 65 9.30 6.55 -10.15
C TYR A 65 9.80 6.36 -11.58
N HIS A 66 9.58 5.16 -12.17
CA HIS A 66 10.04 4.84 -13.52
C HIS A 66 9.42 5.78 -14.57
N ASN A 67 8.13 6.10 -14.44
CA ASN A 67 7.41 6.99 -15.34
C ASN A 67 7.56 8.48 -14.98
N LYS A 68 8.48 8.82 -14.06
CA LYS A 68 8.76 10.19 -13.61
C LYS A 68 7.53 10.94 -13.07
N GLN A 69 6.49 10.23 -12.63
CA GLN A 69 5.27 10.82 -12.07
C GLN A 69 5.57 11.47 -10.71
N TYR A 70 6.42 10.82 -9.92
CA TYR A 70 6.94 11.39 -8.68
C TYR A 70 7.58 12.76 -8.90
N HIS A 71 8.52 12.84 -9.85
CA HIS A 71 9.25 14.08 -10.12
C HIS A 71 8.32 15.19 -10.60
N ARG A 72 7.44 14.89 -11.55
CA ARG A 72 6.47 15.86 -12.08
C ARG A 72 5.48 16.36 -11.03
N ALA A 73 5.06 15.50 -10.11
CA ALA A 73 4.21 15.92 -8.99
C ALA A 73 4.95 16.90 -8.06
N MET A 74 6.22 16.62 -7.73
CA MET A 74 7.02 17.50 -6.88
C MET A 74 7.32 18.84 -7.58
N GLU A 75 7.66 18.82 -8.87
CA GLU A 75 7.88 20.05 -9.66
C GLU A 75 6.64 20.92 -9.73
N LEU A 76 5.46 20.32 -9.92
CA LEU A 76 4.19 21.05 -9.92
C LEU A 76 3.97 21.72 -8.56
N LEU A 77 4.05 20.97 -7.46
CA LEU A 77 3.85 21.54 -6.12
C LEU A 77 4.88 22.61 -5.79
N GLN A 78 6.12 22.47 -6.28
CA GLN A 78 7.15 23.48 -6.13
C GLN A 78 6.84 24.74 -6.94
N GLY A 79 6.36 24.59 -8.19
CA GLY A 79 5.96 25.70 -9.05
C GLY A 79 4.79 26.52 -8.46
N GLU A 80 3.87 25.85 -7.76
CA GLU A 80 2.77 26.48 -7.03
C GLU A 80 3.17 27.05 -5.66
N GLY A 81 4.45 26.94 -5.27
CA GLY A 81 4.97 27.49 -4.02
C GLY A 81 4.63 26.70 -2.76
N TYR A 82 4.15 25.46 -2.90
CA TYR A 82 3.80 24.59 -1.76
C TYR A 82 4.95 23.68 -1.30
N VAL A 83 6.15 23.84 -1.86
CA VAL A 83 7.32 23.04 -1.48
C VAL A 83 8.46 23.95 -1.05
N THR A 84 9.01 23.71 0.13
CA THR A 84 10.17 24.44 0.66
C THR A 84 11.27 23.49 1.07
N LYS A 85 12.49 24.03 1.18
CA LYS A 85 13.65 23.31 1.72
C LYS A 85 14.06 23.95 3.04
N ARG A 86 14.05 23.16 4.11
CA ARG A 86 14.50 23.55 5.45
C ARG A 86 15.09 22.35 6.18
N ASP A 87 16.10 22.59 7.02
CA ASP A 87 16.78 21.55 7.80
C ASP A 87 17.30 20.37 6.96
N ASN A 88 17.84 20.68 5.77
CA ASN A 88 18.26 19.71 4.75
C ASN A 88 17.16 18.73 4.27
N ALA A 89 15.91 18.96 4.62
CA ALA A 89 14.75 18.21 4.20
C ALA A 89 13.87 19.03 3.23
N ILE A 90 13.01 18.34 2.49
CA ILE A 90 12.01 18.95 1.61
C ILE A 90 10.64 18.80 2.27
N TRP A 91 9.91 19.89 2.35
CA TRP A 91 8.65 20.00 3.06
C TRP A 91 7.52 20.44 2.14
N PHE A 92 6.33 19.90 2.39
CA PHE A 92 5.07 20.37 1.85
C PHE A 92 4.46 21.37 2.83
N GLU A 93 4.27 22.60 2.38
CA GLU A 93 3.72 23.73 3.14
C GLU A 93 2.20 23.60 3.30
N SER A 94 1.77 22.50 3.94
CA SER A 94 0.35 22.24 4.18
C SER A 94 -0.27 23.23 5.17
N SER A 95 0.52 23.91 5.99
CA SER A 95 0.02 24.97 6.88
C SER A 95 -0.59 26.15 6.09
N ALA A 96 -0.02 26.50 4.94
CA ALA A 96 -0.58 27.50 4.02
C ALA A 96 -1.94 27.07 3.43
N LEU A 97 -2.31 25.79 3.56
CA LEU A 97 -3.54 25.21 3.06
C LEU A 97 -4.57 24.92 4.16
N GLY A 98 -4.26 25.27 5.41
CA GLY A 98 -5.16 25.15 6.56
C GLY A 98 -4.87 23.95 7.48
N GLU A 99 -3.75 23.25 7.29
CA GLU A 99 -3.32 22.17 8.21
C GLU A 99 -2.54 22.73 9.41
N ASP A 100 -2.53 21.99 10.53
CA ASP A 100 -1.84 22.41 11.76
C ASP A 100 -0.31 22.49 11.62
N LYS A 101 0.26 21.71 10.70
CA LYS A 101 1.71 21.64 10.47
C LYS A 101 2.04 21.23 9.04
N ASP A 102 3.26 21.54 8.64
CA ASP A 102 3.82 21.08 7.36
C ASP A 102 4.25 19.62 7.43
N ASN A 103 4.31 18.99 6.27
CA ASN A 103 4.61 17.58 6.14
C ASN A 103 5.93 17.35 5.40
N VAL A 104 6.78 16.45 5.90
CA VAL A 104 8.04 16.11 5.24
C VAL A 104 7.77 15.27 3.99
N LEU A 105 8.30 15.71 2.85
CA LEU A 105 8.27 14.98 1.57
C LEU A 105 9.55 14.16 1.37
N VAL A 106 10.70 14.76 1.66
CA VAL A 106 12.01 14.12 1.58
C VAL A 106 12.76 14.40 2.87
N ARG A 107 13.24 13.34 3.52
CA ARG A 107 13.99 13.42 4.78
C ARG A 107 15.38 14.05 4.55
N SER A 108 16.05 14.42 5.63
CA SER A 108 17.40 15.00 5.59
C SER A 108 18.46 14.05 5.02
N ASP A 109 18.21 12.74 5.03
CA ASP A 109 19.04 11.72 4.40
C ASP A 109 18.79 11.56 2.88
N GLY A 110 17.87 12.35 2.31
CA GLY A 110 17.48 12.30 0.90
C GLY A 110 16.44 11.24 0.57
N SER A 111 15.98 10.43 1.53
CA SER A 111 14.96 9.41 1.29
C SER A 111 13.55 10.03 1.18
N PRO A 112 12.74 9.62 0.19
CA PRO A 112 11.35 10.05 0.10
C PRO A 112 10.52 9.46 1.26
N THR A 113 9.49 10.17 1.67
CA THR A 113 8.49 9.65 2.61
C THR A 113 7.37 8.92 1.85
N TYR A 114 6.63 8.05 2.53
CA TYR A 114 5.42 7.43 1.94
C TYR A 114 4.41 8.48 1.49
N PHE A 115 4.34 9.61 2.20
CA PHE A 115 3.49 10.73 1.83
C PHE A 115 3.85 11.31 0.45
N ALA A 116 5.13 11.33 0.08
CA ALA A 116 5.55 11.77 -1.25
C ALA A 116 5.12 10.78 -2.35
N SER A 117 5.16 9.46 -2.09
CA SER A 117 4.59 8.45 -2.99
C SER A 117 3.07 8.61 -3.13
N ASP A 118 2.34 8.87 -2.03
CA ASP A 118 0.89 9.09 -2.03
C ASP A 118 0.52 10.31 -2.90
N ILE A 119 1.26 11.41 -2.78
CA ILE A 119 1.12 12.60 -3.62
C ILE A 119 1.31 12.25 -5.10
N ALA A 120 2.38 11.52 -5.44
CA ALA A 120 2.65 11.12 -6.81
C ALA A 120 1.52 10.28 -7.40
N TYR A 121 0.93 9.39 -6.59
CA TYR A 121 -0.20 8.58 -7.05
C TYR A 121 -1.47 9.40 -7.22
N HIS A 122 -1.74 10.36 -6.34
CA HIS A 122 -2.89 11.26 -6.49
C HIS A 122 -2.72 12.23 -7.67
N TYR A 123 -1.50 12.68 -7.96
CA TYR A 123 -1.16 13.38 -9.20
C TYR A 123 -1.50 12.50 -10.42
N ASN A 124 -1.08 11.22 -10.43
CA ASN A 124 -1.45 10.30 -11.52
C ASN A 124 -2.98 10.17 -11.67
N LYS A 125 -3.72 10.00 -10.58
CA LYS A 125 -5.19 9.87 -10.62
C LYS A 125 -5.89 11.14 -11.13
N PHE A 126 -5.55 12.31 -10.59
CA PHE A 126 -6.29 13.55 -10.84
C PHE A 126 -5.79 14.35 -12.04
N ILE A 127 -4.49 14.34 -12.31
CA ILE A 127 -3.88 15.18 -13.37
C ILE A 127 -3.70 14.39 -14.66
N GLU A 128 -3.13 13.19 -14.57
CA GLU A 128 -2.86 12.39 -15.78
C GLU A 128 -4.10 11.61 -16.24
N ARG A 129 -4.73 10.86 -15.32
CA ARG A 129 -5.92 10.05 -15.61
C ARG A 129 -7.21 10.87 -15.60
N LYS A 130 -7.20 12.06 -14.99
CA LYS A 130 -8.29 13.04 -14.98
C LYS A 130 -9.59 12.51 -14.38
N PHE A 131 -9.49 11.74 -13.30
CA PHE A 131 -10.68 11.29 -12.59
C PHE A 131 -11.41 12.45 -11.90
N ASP A 132 -12.72 12.50 -12.10
CA ASP A 132 -13.61 13.48 -11.45
C ASP A 132 -13.90 13.13 -9.99
N THR A 133 -13.78 11.86 -9.63
CA THR A 133 -13.94 11.37 -8.26
C THR A 133 -12.95 10.25 -8.01
N VAL A 134 -12.26 10.31 -6.87
CA VAL A 134 -11.35 9.28 -6.38
C VAL A 134 -11.86 8.82 -5.03
N ILE A 135 -12.09 7.52 -4.89
CA ILE A 135 -12.49 6.91 -3.62
C ILE A 135 -11.34 6.03 -3.14
N ASP A 136 -10.79 6.38 -1.99
CA ASP A 136 -9.73 5.65 -1.32
C ASP A 136 -10.32 4.90 -0.10
N ILE A 137 -9.99 3.62 0.04
CA ILE A 137 -10.42 2.78 1.16
C ILE A 137 -9.20 2.53 2.04
N TRP A 138 -9.17 3.06 3.26
CA TRP A 138 -8.04 2.98 4.19
C TRP A 138 -8.41 2.34 5.52
N GLY A 139 -7.43 1.82 6.23
CA GLY A 139 -7.60 1.37 7.61
C GLY A 139 -7.73 2.55 8.59
N ALA A 140 -8.37 2.31 9.74
CA ALA A 140 -8.56 3.30 10.82
C ALA A 140 -7.26 3.94 11.33
N ASP A 141 -6.14 3.23 11.23
CA ASP A 141 -4.79 3.71 11.55
C ASP A 141 -4.30 4.86 10.64
N HIS A 142 -4.96 5.08 9.49
CA HIS A 142 -4.63 6.13 8.52
C HIS A 142 -5.60 7.32 8.57
N GLN A 143 -6.54 7.38 9.51
CA GLN A 143 -7.52 8.47 9.59
C GLN A 143 -6.87 9.86 9.72
N GLY A 144 -5.76 9.97 10.47
CA GLY A 144 -4.99 11.21 10.60
C GLY A 144 -4.27 11.66 9.33
N HIS A 145 -4.27 10.85 8.28
CA HIS A 145 -3.67 11.18 6.98
C HIS A 145 -4.64 11.81 5.99
N VAL A 146 -5.94 11.81 6.30
CA VAL A 146 -6.98 12.36 5.41
C VAL A 146 -6.83 13.88 5.20
N PRO A 147 -6.68 14.72 6.24
CA PRO A 147 -6.64 16.17 6.07
C PRO A 147 -5.47 16.64 5.19
N ARG A 148 -4.26 16.11 5.45
CA ARG A 148 -3.08 16.41 4.62
C ARG A 148 -3.24 15.97 3.16
N MET A 149 -3.92 14.86 2.89
CA MET A 149 -4.17 14.44 1.50
C MET A 149 -5.20 15.35 0.82
N LYS A 150 -6.22 15.82 1.54
CA LYS A 150 -7.13 16.87 1.04
C LYS A 150 -6.39 18.16 0.71
N ALA A 151 -5.43 18.57 1.54
CA ALA A 151 -4.56 19.71 1.26
C ALA A 151 -3.74 19.49 -0.02
N VAL A 152 -3.19 18.29 -0.24
CA VAL A 152 -2.51 17.94 -1.50
C VAL A 152 -3.45 18.09 -2.70
N ILE A 153 -4.69 17.60 -2.63
CA ILE A 153 -5.65 17.73 -3.75
C ILE A 153 -5.91 19.19 -4.08
N LYS A 154 -6.05 20.04 -3.05
CA LYS A 154 -6.15 21.49 -3.22
C LYS A 154 -4.92 22.08 -3.90
N ALA A 155 -3.73 21.68 -3.47
CA ALA A 155 -2.45 22.14 -4.03
C ALA A 155 -2.23 21.69 -5.48
N LEU A 156 -2.84 20.56 -5.88
CA LEU A 156 -2.89 20.10 -7.28
C LEU A 156 -3.93 20.86 -8.12
N GLY A 157 -4.59 21.90 -7.57
CA GLY A 157 -5.59 22.70 -8.26
C GLY A 157 -6.93 21.97 -8.44
N LYS A 158 -7.23 20.98 -7.60
CA LYS A 158 -8.49 20.22 -7.63
C LYS A 158 -9.34 20.49 -6.40
N ASP A 159 -10.64 20.24 -6.53
CA ASP A 159 -11.54 20.33 -5.39
C ASP A 159 -11.26 19.16 -4.43
N PRO A 160 -10.87 19.42 -3.16
CA PRO A 160 -10.64 18.36 -2.19
C PRO A 160 -11.82 17.41 -2.02
N GLU A 161 -13.05 17.87 -2.28
CA GLU A 161 -14.25 17.03 -2.19
C GLU A 161 -14.34 15.95 -3.27
N GLN A 162 -13.54 16.02 -4.33
CA GLN A 162 -13.40 14.96 -5.32
C GLN A 162 -12.64 13.74 -4.76
N LEU A 163 -11.86 13.90 -3.69
CA LEU A 163 -11.28 12.78 -2.96
C LEU A 163 -12.21 12.37 -1.81
N LYS A 164 -12.78 11.17 -1.89
CA LYS A 164 -13.53 10.56 -0.80
C LYS A 164 -12.66 9.49 -0.15
N VAL A 165 -12.56 9.51 1.18
CA VAL A 165 -11.84 8.49 1.93
C VAL A 165 -12.82 7.73 2.80
N ILE A 166 -12.90 6.42 2.59
CA ILE A 166 -13.68 5.50 3.42
C ILE A 166 -12.72 4.86 4.41
N ILE A 167 -12.98 5.06 5.71
CA ILE A 167 -12.18 4.48 6.78
C ILE A 167 -12.81 3.17 7.24
N CYS A 168 -12.10 2.07 7.03
CA CYS A 168 -12.46 0.74 7.49
C CYS A 168 -11.85 0.45 8.86
N GLN A 169 -12.67 -0.03 9.79
CA GLN A 169 -12.18 -0.51 11.08
C GLN A 169 -11.50 -1.88 10.96
N LEU A 170 -10.62 -2.19 11.91
CA LEU A 170 -10.01 -3.51 12.01
C LEU A 170 -11.04 -4.56 12.45
N VAL A 171 -11.00 -5.73 11.80
CA VAL A 171 -11.84 -6.88 12.15
C VAL A 171 -11.17 -7.68 13.25
N THR A 172 -11.95 -8.07 14.27
CA THR A 172 -11.51 -9.04 15.29
C THR A 172 -12.07 -10.41 14.94
N LEU A 173 -11.24 -11.44 14.88
CA LEU A 173 -11.70 -12.82 14.66
C LEU A 173 -11.92 -13.53 16.00
N ARG A 174 -13.05 -14.22 16.12
CA ARG A 174 -13.41 -15.05 17.28
C ARG A 174 -13.77 -16.47 16.85
N ARG A 175 -13.44 -17.45 17.71
CA ARG A 175 -13.92 -18.83 17.59
C ARG A 175 -14.60 -19.20 18.89
N GLY A 176 -15.93 -19.27 18.87
CA GLY A 176 -16.73 -19.33 20.10
C GLY A 176 -16.57 -18.04 20.91
N GLU A 177 -16.26 -18.16 22.19
CA GLU A 177 -16.02 -17.01 23.08
C GLU A 177 -14.57 -16.50 23.04
N GLU A 178 -13.66 -17.23 22.39
CA GLU A 178 -12.24 -16.91 22.39
C GLU A 178 -11.85 -16.01 21.21
N ILE A 179 -11.12 -14.93 21.52
CA ILE A 179 -10.50 -14.06 20.51
C ILE A 179 -9.29 -14.80 19.93
N ILE A 180 -9.30 -15.02 18.62
CA ILE A 180 -8.14 -15.61 17.94
C ILE A 180 -7.08 -14.54 17.80
N ARG A 181 -5.95 -14.72 18.50
CA ARG A 181 -4.80 -13.84 18.37
C ARG A 181 -3.99 -14.23 17.15
N VAL A 182 -4.16 -13.48 16.06
CA VAL A 182 -3.28 -13.52 14.90
C VAL A 182 -1.89 -13.06 15.34
N SER A 183 -0.90 -13.96 15.30
CA SER A 183 0.47 -13.69 15.75
C SER A 183 1.43 -13.79 14.58
N LYS A 184 1.92 -12.61 14.15
CA LYS A 184 2.92 -12.50 13.08
C LYS A 184 4.24 -13.23 13.39
N ARG A 185 4.55 -13.50 14.66
CA ARG A 185 5.82 -14.10 15.10
C ARG A 185 5.77 -15.61 15.29
N SER A 186 4.61 -16.18 15.64
CA SER A 186 4.42 -17.64 15.70
C SER A 186 4.05 -18.24 14.35
N GLY A 187 3.63 -17.41 13.38
CA GLY A 187 3.17 -17.85 12.07
C GLY A 187 1.68 -18.20 12.03
N ASP A 188 0.96 -17.99 13.15
CA ASP A 188 -0.47 -18.19 13.23
C ASP A 188 -1.20 -17.00 12.61
N ILE A 189 -1.39 -17.07 11.29
CA ILE A 189 -2.21 -16.15 10.53
C ILE A 189 -3.45 -16.90 10.03
N ILE A 190 -4.60 -16.23 10.08
CA ILE A 190 -5.80 -16.70 9.37
C ILE A 190 -5.84 -15.93 8.06
N THR A 191 -5.79 -16.66 6.95
CA THR A 191 -5.89 -16.05 5.62
C THR A 191 -7.34 -15.78 5.25
N LEU A 192 -7.55 -14.85 4.31
CA LEU A 192 -8.88 -14.60 3.77
C LEU A 192 -9.47 -15.87 3.13
N ARG A 193 -8.64 -16.63 2.42
CA ARG A 193 -9.01 -17.90 1.81
C ARG A 193 -9.56 -18.90 2.83
N GLU A 194 -8.88 -19.09 3.96
CA GLU A 194 -9.36 -19.98 5.03
C GLU A 194 -10.74 -19.58 5.53
N VAL A 195 -10.98 -18.28 5.74
CA VAL A 195 -12.30 -17.79 6.16
C VAL A 195 -13.35 -18.10 5.09
N VAL A 196 -13.06 -17.82 3.82
CA VAL A 196 -13.98 -18.10 2.71
C VAL A 196 -14.26 -19.59 2.55
N GLU A 197 -13.25 -20.45 2.71
CA GLU A 197 -13.40 -21.91 2.65
C GLU A 197 -14.20 -22.45 3.85
N GLU A 198 -14.10 -21.82 5.03
CA GLU A 198 -14.81 -22.24 6.24
C GLU A 198 -16.30 -21.83 6.23
N VAL A 199 -16.64 -20.61 5.82
CA VAL A 199 -18.03 -20.09 5.91
C VAL A 199 -18.73 -19.86 4.57
N GLY A 200 -17.99 -19.84 3.47
CA GLY A 200 -18.49 -19.55 2.12
C GLY A 200 -18.47 -18.05 1.75
N ALA A 201 -18.29 -17.78 0.46
CA ALA A 201 -18.12 -16.42 -0.07
C ALA A 201 -19.34 -15.51 0.20
N ASP A 202 -20.56 -16.01 0.03
CA ASP A 202 -21.78 -15.22 0.23
C ASP A 202 -21.95 -14.80 1.70
N ALA A 203 -21.67 -15.72 2.64
CA ALA A 203 -21.72 -15.42 4.06
C ALA A 203 -20.66 -14.37 4.44
N CYS A 204 -19.43 -14.51 3.94
CA CYS A 204 -18.37 -13.51 4.11
C CYS A 204 -18.83 -12.13 3.60
N ARG A 205 -19.29 -12.05 2.35
CA ARG A 205 -19.72 -10.79 1.73
C ARG A 205 -20.88 -10.16 2.50
N PHE A 206 -21.91 -10.94 2.81
CA PHE A 206 -23.05 -10.45 3.58
C PHE A 206 -22.60 -9.90 4.93
N PHE A 207 -21.77 -10.64 5.66
CA PHE A 207 -21.27 -10.21 6.97
C PHE A 207 -20.51 -8.89 6.88
N PHE A 208 -19.52 -8.80 5.99
CA PHE A 208 -18.70 -7.59 5.83
C PHE A 208 -19.51 -6.37 5.36
N LEU A 209 -20.54 -6.58 4.53
CA LEU A 209 -21.39 -5.51 3.98
C LEU A 209 -22.60 -5.18 4.87
N SER A 210 -22.93 -6.01 5.86
CA SER A 210 -24.10 -5.81 6.74
C SER A 210 -23.93 -4.65 7.73
N ARG A 211 -22.70 -4.17 7.93
CA ARG A 211 -22.39 -3.02 8.79
C ARG A 211 -21.67 -1.94 8.00
N SER A 212 -21.78 -0.70 8.47
CA SER A 212 -21.02 0.40 7.90
C SER A 212 -19.51 0.18 8.07
N ALA A 213 -18.71 0.72 7.15
CA ALA A 213 -17.25 0.53 7.14
C ALA A 213 -16.56 1.06 8.42
N ASP A 214 -17.13 2.06 9.06
CA ASP A 214 -16.66 2.69 10.28
C ASP A 214 -17.08 1.93 11.57
N SER A 215 -17.88 0.87 11.44
CA SER A 215 -18.28 0.02 12.57
C SER A 215 -17.25 -1.06 12.86
N GLN A 216 -16.97 -1.32 14.14
CA GLN A 216 -16.20 -2.50 14.54
C GLN A 216 -16.97 -3.79 14.21
N GLN A 217 -16.26 -4.74 13.61
CA GLN A 217 -16.75 -6.08 13.31
C GLN A 217 -15.99 -7.10 14.17
N GLN A 218 -16.75 -8.05 14.72
CA GLN A 218 -16.28 -9.11 15.63
C GLN A 218 -16.90 -10.44 15.23
#